data_AF-A0A3P6RE05-F1
#
_entry.id   AF-A0A3P6RE05-F1
#
_cell.length_a   1.000
_cell.length_b   1.000
_cell.length_c   1.000
_cell.angle_alpha   90.00
_cell.angle_beta   90.00
_cell.angle_gamma   90.00
#
_symmetry.space_group_name_H-M   'P 1'
#
loop_
_entity.id
_entity.type
_entity.pdbx_description
1 polymer ?
#
loop_
_entity_poly.entity_id
_entity_poly.type
_entity_poly.pdbx_seq_one_letter_code
_entity_poly.pdbx_strand_id
1 'polypeptide(L)'
;MGCLSTGVSERDELHCLIQGKDSVGEFARKLLAKAKVAHQSHDKRIISQLAIDVFIKGLRSDIRKAIRQLPKKDDYDEVVSSAEKEARILDQERAEDCDAMGAPCQ
;
A
#
# COMPACT_ATOMS: atom_id res chain seq x y z
N MET A 1 -27.58 12.86 -4.97
CA MET A 1 -27.58 11.73 -4.01
C MET A 1 -26.75 12.16 -2.82
N GLY A 2 -27.41 12.35 -1.67
CA GLY A 2 -26.84 13.03 -0.51
C GLY A 2 -25.97 12.14 0.35
N CYS A 3 -24.83 12.67 0.77
CA CYS A 3 -24.10 12.17 1.92
C CYS A 3 -24.47 13.04 3.13
N LEU A 4 -25.63 12.76 3.72
CA LEU A 4 -25.92 13.17 5.10
C LEU A 4 -25.49 12.01 5.98
N SER A 5 -24.47 12.23 6.83
CA SER A 5 -24.29 11.64 8.17
C SER A 5 -22.87 11.90 8.67
N THR A 6 -22.77 12.89 9.56
CA THR A 6 -21.98 12.88 10.80
C THR A 6 -21.08 11.66 11.06
N GLY A 7 -19.77 11.90 11.17
CA GLY A 7 -18.77 10.99 11.75
C GLY A 7 -18.17 10.00 10.77
N VAL A 8 -17.14 10.42 10.00
CA VAL A 8 -16.30 9.48 9.26
C VAL A 8 -15.69 8.53 10.28
N SER A 9 -16.01 7.23 10.22
CA SER A 9 -15.40 6.26 11.11
C SER A 9 -13.92 6.16 10.74
N GLU A 10 -13.02 6.05 11.71
CA GLU A 10 -11.58 5.87 11.44
C GLU A 10 -11.30 4.67 10.52
N ARG A 11 -12.24 3.72 10.46
CA ARG A 11 -12.25 2.60 9.52
C ARG A 11 -12.50 3.02 8.07
N ASP A 12 -13.42 3.94 7.81
CA ASP A 12 -13.68 4.45 6.46
C ASP A 12 -12.49 5.26 5.96
N GLU A 13 -11.87 6.07 6.83
CA GLU A 13 -10.62 6.76 6.50
C GLU A 13 -9.48 5.77 6.16
N LEU A 14 -9.38 4.67 6.92
CA LEU A 14 -8.41 3.61 6.64
C LEU A 14 -8.63 3.01 5.25
N HIS A 15 -9.88 2.75 4.87
CA HIS A 15 -10.23 2.19 3.56
C HIS A 15 -10.03 3.16 2.38
N CYS A 16 -10.04 4.47 2.63
CA CYS A 16 -9.76 5.50 1.63
C CYS A 16 -8.26 5.79 1.43
N LEU A 17 -7.38 5.20 2.25
CA LEU A 17 -5.93 5.40 2.12
C LEU A 17 -5.40 4.74 0.85
N ILE A 18 -4.74 5.56 0.05
CA ILE A 18 -4.00 5.14 -1.14
C ILE A 18 -2.55 5.61 -1.02
N GLN A 19 -1.63 4.89 -1.65
CA GLN A 19 -0.20 5.21 -1.62
C GLN A 19 0.09 6.62 -2.16
N GLY A 20 -0.59 7.03 -3.24
CA GLY A 20 -0.40 8.34 -3.85
C GLY A 20 1.06 8.57 -4.26
N LYS A 21 1.71 9.58 -3.66
CA LYS A 21 3.13 9.93 -3.88
C LYS A 21 4.05 9.37 -2.79
N ASP A 22 3.51 8.77 -1.74
CA ASP A 22 4.32 8.23 -0.65
C ASP A 22 5.11 6.99 -1.14
N SER A 23 6.29 6.78 -0.55
CA SER A 23 7.00 5.51 -0.71
C SER A 23 6.18 4.37 -0.11
N VAL A 24 6.40 3.14 -0.58
CA VAL A 24 5.69 1.94 -0.07
C VAL A 24 5.83 1.81 1.44
N GLY A 25 7.05 2.02 1.98
CA GLY A 25 7.31 1.96 3.41
C GLY A 25 6.66 3.08 4.21
N GLU A 26 6.60 4.31 3.70
CA GLU A 26 5.88 5.40 4.37
C GLU A 26 4.38 5.16 4.40
N PHE A 27 3.83 4.71 3.28
CA PHE A 27 2.43 4.32 3.19
C PHE A 27 2.11 3.20 4.19
N ALA A 28 2.94 2.16 4.25
CA ALA A 28 2.80 1.07 5.20
C ALA A 28 2.81 1.53 6.67
N ARG A 29 3.74 2.42 7.04
CA ARG A 29 3.81 2.95 8.41
C ARG A 29 2.58 3.78 8.77
N LYS A 30 2.14 4.67 7.87
CA LYS A 30 0.93 5.51 8.08
C LYS A 30 -0.32 4.64 8.22
N LEU A 31 -0.47 3.64 7.34
CA LEU A 31 -1.60 2.72 7.34
C LEU A 31 -1.64 1.88 8.62
N LEU A 32 -0.50 1.32 9.04
CA LEU A 32 -0.43 0.53 10.26
C LEU A 32 -0.75 1.36 11.51
N ALA A 33 -0.25 2.60 11.58
CA ALA A 33 -0.58 3.52 12.67
C ALA A 33 -2.09 3.79 12.75
N LYS A 34 -2.72 4.13 11.62
CA LYS A 34 -4.18 4.34 11.55
C LYS A 34 -4.98 3.06 11.84
N ALA A 35 -4.54 1.91 11.34
CA ALA A 35 -5.20 0.62 11.59
C ALA A 35 -5.18 0.26 13.08
N LYS A 36 -4.06 0.52 13.78
CA LYS A 36 -3.95 0.32 15.24
C LYS A 36 -4.93 1.19 16.02
N VAL A 37 -5.11 2.45 15.61
CA VAL A 37 -6.07 3.36 16.26
C VAL A 37 -7.51 2.93 15.96
N ALA A 38 -7.83 2.73 14.67
CA ALA A 38 -9.18 2.35 14.21
C ALA A 38 -9.67 1.00 14.75
N HIS A 39 -8.74 0.10 15.12
CA HIS A 39 -9.03 -1.25 15.60
C HIS A 39 -8.40 -1.58 16.96
N GLN A 40 -8.16 -0.58 17.82
CA GLN A 40 -7.54 -0.77 19.14
C GLN A 40 -8.22 -1.81 20.05
N SER A 41 -9.50 -2.11 19.83
CA SER A 41 -10.28 -3.09 20.59
C SER A 41 -10.32 -4.50 19.97
N HIS A 42 -9.72 -4.70 18.79
CA HIS A 42 -9.72 -6.00 18.11
C HIS A 42 -8.43 -6.79 18.33
N ASP A 43 -8.52 -8.09 18.05
CA ASP A 43 -7.38 -9.00 18.10
C ASP A 43 -6.29 -8.57 17.09
N LYS A 44 -5.03 -8.57 17.55
CA LYS A 44 -3.86 -8.14 16.76
C LYS A 44 -3.76 -8.88 15.42
N ARG A 45 -4.16 -10.15 15.39
CA ARG A 45 -4.16 -10.94 14.14
C ARG A 45 -5.15 -10.40 13.11
N ILE A 46 -6.33 -9.98 13.57
CA ILE A 46 -7.36 -9.40 12.70
C ILE A 46 -6.88 -8.05 12.16
N ILE A 47 -6.22 -7.24 13.01
CA ILE A 47 -5.65 -5.95 12.60
C ILE A 47 -4.59 -6.15 11.52
N SER A 48 -3.67 -7.10 11.70
CA SER A 48 -2.64 -7.40 10.69
C SER A 48 -3.24 -7.83 9.36
N GLN A 49 -4.21 -8.76 9.36
CA GLN A 49 -4.84 -9.24 8.13
C GLN A 49 -5.58 -8.10 7.39
N LEU A 50 -6.31 -7.28 8.13
CA LEU A 50 -7.02 -6.13 7.57
C LEU A 50 -6.04 -5.09 7.01
N ALA A 51 -4.95 -4.82 7.74
CA ALA A 51 -3.92 -3.90 7.30
C ALA A 51 -3.27 -4.39 5.99
N ILE A 52 -3.00 -5.69 5.86
CA ILE A 52 -2.51 -6.30 4.60
C ILE A 52 -3.51 -6.05 3.46
N ASP A 53 -4.79 -6.33 3.68
CA ASP A 53 -5.81 -6.19 2.62
C ASP A 53 -5.99 -4.74 2.17
N VAL A 54 -6.02 -3.79 3.11
CA VAL A 54 -6.09 -2.36 2.79
C VAL A 54 -4.80 -1.90 2.12
N PHE A 55 -3.64 -2.34 2.62
CA PHE A 55 -2.34 -2.00 2.04
C PHE A 55 -2.25 -2.43 0.58
N ILE A 56 -2.52 -3.70 0.27
CA ILE A 56 -2.49 -4.22 -1.10
C ILE A 56 -3.49 -3.47 -2.02
N LYS A 57 -4.67 -3.09 -1.50
CA LYS A 57 -5.66 -2.30 -2.26
C LYS A 57 -5.23 -0.84 -2.47
N GLY A 58 -4.51 -0.25 -1.52
CA GLY A 58 -4.03 1.13 -1.57
C GLY A 58 -2.75 1.32 -2.39
N LEU A 59 -1.98 0.24 -2.61
CA LEU A 59 -0.78 0.28 -3.46
C LEU A 59 -1.10 0.61 -4.91
N ARG A 60 -0.10 1.20 -5.59
CA ARG A 60 -0.14 1.43 -7.04
C ARG A 60 -0.39 0.13 -7.80
N SER A 61 -1.06 0.23 -8.95
CA SER A 61 -1.56 -0.94 -9.68
C SER A 61 -0.46 -1.88 -10.21
N ASP A 62 0.71 -1.32 -10.51
CA ASP A 62 1.92 -2.02 -10.94
C ASP A 62 2.50 -2.88 -9.79
N ILE A 63 2.74 -2.26 -8.63
CA ILE A 63 3.23 -2.95 -7.43
C ILE A 63 2.23 -4.02 -6.98
N ARG A 64 0.93 -3.72 -7.04
CA ARG A 64 -0.14 -4.67 -6.70
C ARG A 64 -0.13 -5.91 -7.59
N LYS A 65 0.15 -5.76 -8.89
CA LYS A 65 0.27 -6.89 -9.82
C LYS A 65 1.50 -7.73 -9.50
N ALA A 66 2.63 -7.10 -9.14
CA ALA A 66 3.85 -7.80 -8.77
C ALA A 66 3.65 -8.64 -7.48
N ILE A 67 3.10 -8.03 -6.42
CA ILE A 67 2.83 -8.75 -5.15
C ILE A 67 1.84 -9.89 -5.33
N ARG A 68 0.84 -9.76 -6.21
CA ARG A 68 -0.12 -10.85 -6.49
C ARG A 68 0.52 -12.09 -7.13
N GLN A 69 1.69 -11.97 -7.71
CA GLN A 69 2.46 -13.10 -8.25
C GLN A 69 3.32 -13.78 -7.18
N LEU A 70 3.52 -13.13 -6.03
CA LEU A 70 4.27 -13.68 -4.91
C LEU A 70 3.38 -14.60 -4.05
N PRO A 71 3.99 -15.53 -3.29
CA PRO A 71 3.27 -16.34 -2.31
C PRO A 71 2.53 -15.44 -1.32
N LYS A 72 1.28 -15.80 -0.99
CA LYS A 72 0.51 -15.08 0.01
C LYS A 72 1.20 -15.21 1.36
N LYS A 73 1.40 -14.08 2.02
CA LYS A 73 1.99 -13.99 3.36
C LYS A 73 0.95 -13.42 4.32
N ASP A 74 0.94 -13.94 5.52
CA ASP A 74 0.02 -13.52 6.58
C ASP A 74 0.69 -12.52 7.55
N ASP A 75 1.99 -12.31 7.40
CA ASP A 75 2.75 -11.32 8.15
C ASP A 75 2.80 -9.98 7.42
N TYR A 76 2.41 -8.91 8.12
CA TYR A 76 2.33 -7.57 7.54
C TYR A 76 3.71 -7.04 7.12
N ASP A 77 4.72 -7.23 7.95
CA ASP A 77 6.06 -6.69 7.70
C ASP A 77 6.71 -7.41 6.52
N GLU A 78 6.46 -8.72 6.37
CA GLU A 78 6.93 -9.44 5.18
C GLU A 78 6.22 -9.01 3.89
N VAL A 79 4.91 -8.72 3.93
CA VAL A 79 4.18 -8.19 2.78
C VAL A 79 4.72 -6.82 2.38
N VAL A 80 4.97 -5.94 3.36
CA VAL A 80 5.57 -4.62 3.12
C VAL A 80 6.97 -4.76 2.53
N SER A 81 7.83 -5.61 3.09
CA SER A 81 9.18 -5.84 2.56
C SER A 81 9.15 -6.37 1.13
N SER A 82 8.20 -7.25 0.82
CA SER A 82 8.02 -7.76 -0.55
C SER A 82 7.56 -6.65 -1.49
N ALA A 83 6.59 -5.84 -1.07
CA ALA A 83 6.10 -4.68 -1.82
C ALA A 83 7.20 -3.64 -2.10
N GLU A 84 8.06 -3.37 -1.11
CA GLU A 84 9.19 -2.45 -1.27
C GLU A 84 10.22 -2.97 -2.27
N LYS A 85 10.51 -4.28 -2.26
CA LYS A 85 11.39 -4.90 -3.26
C LYS A 85 10.82 -4.76 -4.67
N GLU A 86 9.55 -5.12 -4.86
CA GLU A 86 8.88 -4.99 -6.15
C GLU A 86 8.82 -3.53 -6.64
N ALA A 87 8.54 -2.58 -5.74
CA ALA A 87 8.54 -1.17 -6.09
C ALA A 87 9.91 -0.69 -6.57
N ARG A 88 11.00 -1.12 -5.90
CA ARG A 88 12.36 -0.79 -6.32
C ARG A 88 12.73 -1.38 -7.68
N ILE A 89 12.29 -2.62 -7.96
CA ILE A 89 12.50 -3.25 -9.27
C ILE A 89 11.76 -2.49 -10.36
N LEU A 90 10.46 -2.19 -10.15
CA LEU A 90 9.63 -1.46 -11.11
C LEU A 90 10.10 -0.02 -11.35
N ASP A 91 10.63 0.65 -10.33
CA ASP A 91 11.21 1.98 -10.48
C ASP A 91 12.54 1.93 -11.25
N GLN A 92 13.32 0.85 -11.06
CA GLN A 92 14.56 0.61 -11.80
C GLN A 92 14.30 0.25 -13.27
N GLU A 93 13.36 -0.66 -13.57
CA GLU A 93 12.95 -0.98 -14.95
C GLU A 93 12.50 0.27 -15.72
N ARG A 94 11.74 1.16 -15.05
CA ARG A 94 11.30 2.43 -15.63
C ARG A 94 12.46 3.40 -15.90
N ALA A 95 13.47 3.41 -15.04
CA ALA A 95 14.66 4.22 -15.23
C ALA A 95 15.52 3.67 -16.38
N GLU A 96 15.63 2.35 -16.49
CA GLU A 96 16.38 1.65 -17.54
C GLU A 96 15.70 1.77 -18.91
N ASP A 97 14.36 1.77 -18.99
CA ASP A 97 13.60 2.08 -20.21
C ASP A 97 13.85 3.51 -20.72
N CYS A 98 14.07 4.47 -19.82
CA CYS A 98 14.42 5.85 -20.18
C CYS A 98 15.88 5.99 -20.67
N ASP A 99 16.79 5.14 -20.20
CA ASP A 99 18.20 5.16 -20.63
C ASP A 99 18.43 4.34 -21.92
N ALA A 100 17.63 3.30 -22.15
CA ALA A 100 17.74 2.42 -23.32
C ALA A 100 17.27 3.08 -24.64
N MET A 101 16.46 4.14 -24.57
CA MET A 101 16.23 5.04 -25.70
C MET A 101 17.02 6.31 -25.48
N GLY A 102 18.17 6.46 -26.16
CA GLY A 102 18.97 7.69 -26.18
C GLY A 102 18.22 8.88 -26.80
N ALA A 103 17.18 9.38 -26.13
CA ALA A 103 16.47 10.59 -26.47
C ALA A 103 16.80 11.63 -25.38
N PRO A 104 17.50 12.74 -25.74
CA PRO A 104 17.66 13.83 -24.80
C PRO A 104 16.28 14.38 -24.46
N CYS A 105 15.95 14.46 -23.17
CA CYS A 105 14.81 15.23 -22.71
C CYS A 105 14.97 16.68 -23.19
N GLN A 106 14.02 17.19 -23.97
CA GLN A 106 13.82 18.62 -24.21
C GLN A 106 12.94 19.21 -23.11
#